data_AF-A0A924Z7X2-F1
#
_entry.id   AF-A0A924Z7X2-F1
#
_cell.length_a   1.000
_cell.length_b   1.000
_cell.length_c   1.000
_cell.angle_alpha   90.00
_cell.angle_beta   90.00
_cell.angle_gamma   90.00
#
_symmetry.space_group_name_H-M   'P 1'
#
loop_
_entity.id
_entity.type
_entity.pdbx_description
1 polymer ?
#
loop_
_entity_poly.entity_id
_entity_poly.type
_entity_poly.pdbx_seq_one_letter_code
_entity_poly.pdbx_strand_id
1 'polypeptide(L)' 'CMQFCADAAVQILGAMGFMRGTKSERIYREVKVMMIGGGSEEIMKDLAARQLGI' A
#
# COMPACT_ATOMS: atom_id res chain seq x y z
N CYS A 1 -5.77 -1.18 0.47
CA CYS A 1 -5.74 -2.50 1.15
C CYS A 1 -4.34 -3.12 1.13
N MET A 2 -3.63 -3.12 0.00
CA MET A 2 -2.32 -3.78 -0.12
C MET A 2 -1.23 -3.18 0.79
N GLN A 3 -1.28 -1.87 1.06
CA GLN A 3 -0.32 -1.18 1.94
C GLN A 3 -0.29 -1.77 3.33
N PHE A 4 -1.46 -1.94 3.94
CA PHE A 4 -1.61 -2.58 5.24
C PHE A 4 -1.01 -3.99 5.26
N CYS A 5 -1.31 -4.81 4.25
CA CYS A 5 -0.79 -6.17 4.16
C CYS A 5 0.74 -6.20 4.04
N ALA A 6 1.32 -5.30 3.24
CA ALA A 6 2.76 -5.20 3.06
C ALA A 6 3.47 -4.71 4.34
N ASP A 7 2.90 -3.73 5.03
CA ASP A 7 3.41 -3.22 6.31
C ASP A 7 3.39 -4.32 7.38
N ALA A 8 2.26 -5.03 7.50
CA ALA A 8 2.11 -6.14 8.45
C ALA A 8 3.07 -7.29 8.13
N ALA A 9 3.27 -7.63 6.85
CA ALA A 9 4.20 -8.67 6.45
C ALA A 9 5.65 -8.35 6.85
N VAL A 10 6.11 -7.11 6.62
CA VAL A 10 7.44 -6.68 7.06
C VAL A 10 7.56 -6.72 8.58
N GLN A 11 6.52 -6.27 9.30
CA GLN A 11 6.53 -6.28 10.77
C GLN A 11 6.61 -7.70 11.35
N ILE A 12 5.86 -8.66 10.79
CA ILE A 12 5.87 -10.07 11.23
C ILE A 12 7.23 -10.72 10.95
N LEU A 13 7.85 -10.42 9.80
CA LEU A 13 9.14 -10.95 9.40
C LEU A 13 10.33 -10.25 10.10
N GLY A 14 10.07 -9.16 10.84
CA GLY A 14 11.07 -8.38 11.56
C GLY A 14 12.16 -7.84 10.64
N ALA A 15 13.41 -7.81 11.13
CA ALA A 15 14.54 -7.30 10.36
C ALA A 15 14.73 -8.00 9.01
N MET A 16 14.49 -9.32 8.94
CA MET A 16 14.58 -10.07 7.69
C MET A 16 13.57 -9.59 6.64
N GLY A 17 12.37 -9.18 7.09
CA GLY A 17 11.34 -8.64 6.21
C GLY A 17 11.76 -7.40 5.43
N PHE A 18 12.73 -6.65 5.95
CA PHE A 18 13.28 -5.41 5.37
C PHE A 18 14.64 -5.60 4.69
N MET A 19 15.23 -6.80 4.75
CA MET A 19 16.51 -7.08 4.09
C MET A 19 16.33 -7.12 2.58
N ARG A 20 17.24 -6.45 1.85
CA ARG A 20 17.27 -6.50 0.39
C ARG A 20 17.39 -7.94 -0.10
N GLY A 21 16.61 -8.26 -1.14
CA GLY A 21 16.54 -9.59 -1.74
C GLY A 21 15.38 -10.43 -1.20
N THR A 22 14.72 -10.02 -0.12
CA THR A 22 13.47 -10.65 0.31
C THR A 22 12.28 -10.17 -0.51
N LYS A 23 11.31 -11.05 -0.73
CA LYS A 23 10.08 -10.71 -1.46
C LYS A 23 9.25 -9.66 -0.72
N SER A 24 9.23 -9.73 0.62
CA SER A 24 8.53 -8.76 1.47
C SER A 24 9.05 -7.35 1.28
N GLU A 25 10.38 -7.17 1.24
CA GLU A 25 11.01 -5.87 1.03
C GLU A 25 10.64 -5.26 -0.33
N ARG A 26 10.66 -6.09 -1.39
CA ARG A 26 10.29 -5.64 -2.73
C ARG A 26 8.82 -5.22 -2.80
N ILE A 27 7.91 -6.05 -2.28
CA ILE A 27 6.47 -5.78 -2.26
C ILE A 27 6.19 -4.52 -1.43
N TYR A 28 6.85 -4.35 -0.29
CA TYR A 28 6.73 -3.17 0.55
C TYR A 28 7.04 -1.87 -0.22
N ARG A 29 8.07 -1.88 -1.07
CA ARG A 29 8.41 -0.72 -1.92
C ARG A 29 7.43 -0.52 -3.08
N GLU A 30 7.04 -1.59 -3.76
CA GLU A 30 6.14 -1.52 -4.92
C GLU A 30 4.74 -0.99 -4.54
N VAL A 31 4.24 -1.35 -3.35
CA VAL A 31 2.91 -0.93 -2.92
C VAL A 31 2.81 0.59 -2.68
N LYS A 32 3.93 1.28 -2.39
CA LYS A 32 3.92 2.74 -2.21
C LYS A 32 3.54 3.49 -3.48
N VAL A 33 3.99 3.06 -4.66
CA VAL A 33 3.63 3.74 -5.92
C VAL A 33 2.18 3.46 -6.31
N MET A 34 1.66 2.28 -5.95
CA MET A 34 0.25 1.91 -6.17
C MET A 34 -0.73 2.82 -5.42
N MET A 35 -0.29 3.49 -4.35
CA MET A 35 -1.11 4.47 -3.62
C MET A 35 -1.24 5.81 -4.35
N ILE A 36 -0.42 6.05 -5.38
CA ILE A 36 -0.43 7.27 -6.19
C ILE A 36 -1.03 6.97 -7.57
N GLY A 37 -0.67 5.83 -8.16
CA GLY A 37 -1.11 5.41 -9.49
C GLY A 37 -2.62 5.16 -9.54
N GLY A 38 -3.30 5.79 -10.50
CA GLY A 38 -4.76 5.65 -10.68
C GLY A 38 -5.61 6.60 -9.84
N GLY A 39 -5.00 7.53 -9.12
CA GLY A 39 -5.65 8.48 -8.22
C GLY A 39 -5.28 8.19 -6.77
N SER A 40 -4.84 9.21 -6.01
CA SER A 40 -4.49 8.98 -4.61
C SER A 40 -5.72 8.54 -3.81
N GLU A 41 -5.48 7.94 -2.65
CA GLU A 41 -6.55 7.45 -1.79
C GLU A 41 -7.58 8.55 -1.45
N GLU A 42 -7.13 9.79 -1.27
CA GLU A 42 -7.98 10.96 -1.05
C GLU A 42 -8.87 11.26 -2.26
N ILE A 43 -8.30 11.22 -3.47
CA ILE A 43 -9.05 11.47 -4.72
C ILE A 43 -10.07 10.36 -4.98
N MET A 44 -9.69 9.11 -4.71
CA MET A 44 -10.59 7.96 -4.82
C MET A 44 -11.74 8.06 -3.82
N LYS A 45 -11.48 8.53 -2.60
CA LYS A 45 -12.52 8.78 -1.58
C LYS A 45 -13.44 9.93 -1.97
N ASP A 46 -12.91 11.05 -2.49
CA ASP A 46 -13.71 12.17 -2.99
C ASP A 46 -14.58 11.74 -4.18
N LEU A 47 -14.01 10.99 -5.13
CA LEU A 47 -14.77 10.45 -6.26
C LEU A 47 -15.90 9.51 -5.79
N ALA A 48 -15.63 8.63 -4.83
CA ALA A 48 -16.64 7.74 -4.28
C ALA A 48 -17.74 8.52 -3.54
N ALA A 49 -17.41 9.56 -2.76
CA ALA A 49 -18.37 10.43 -2.10
C ALA A 49 -19.30 11.12 -3.11
N ARG A 50 -18.72 11.69 -4.18
CA ARG A 50 -19.48 12.28 -5.29
C ARG A 50 -20.39 11.28 -5.99
N GLN A 51 -19.94 10.05 -6.19
CA GLN A 51 -20.76 8.98 -6.78
C GLN A 51 -21.90 8.52 -5.87
N LEU A 52 -21.70 8.58 -4.56
CA LEU A 52 -22.70 8.26 -3.54
C LEU A 52 -23.66 9.44 -3.26
N GLY A 53 -23.41 10.62 -3.82
CA GLY A 53 -24.24 11.81 -3.65
C GLY A 53 -24.14 12.43 -2.26
N ILE A 54 -23.03 12.20 -1.56
CA ILE A 54 -22.72 12.72 -0.21
C ILE A 54 -21.55 13.70 -0.24
#